data_AF-A0A3G2HXS2-F1
#
_entry.id   AF-A0A3G2HXS2-F1
#
_cell.length_a   1.000
_cell.length_b   1.000
_cell.length_c   1.000
_cell.angle_alpha   90.00
_cell.angle_beta   90.00
_cell.angle_gamma   90.00
#
_symmetry.space_group_name_H-M   'P 1'
#
loop_
_entity.id
_entity.type
_entity.pdbx_description
1 polymer ?
#
loop_
_entity_poly.entity_id
_entity_poly.type
_entity_poly.pdbx_seq_one_letter_code
_entity_poly.pdbx_strand_id
1 'polypeptide(L)'
;MAKDTNQDEDDNTIELKPFHYPVFNGLSRKATFMGVPTMIFLGTLAGVAISAMFIGLYMWVAVLILIPLFAAITKSDDKAFQIWWLELKTRFKNGNKKFWNGSSYAPTSYSSRRPWRKP
;
A
#
# COMPACT_ATOMS: atom_id res chain seq x y z
N MET A 1 -23.01 8.45 53.48
CA MET A 1 -23.58 7.23 52.88
C MET A 1 -23.32 7.33 51.38
N ALA A 2 -22.11 6.96 50.99
CA ALA A 2 -21.63 7.02 49.61
C ALA A 2 -22.11 5.76 48.89
N LYS A 3 -22.82 5.93 47.78
CA LYS A 3 -23.18 4.85 46.87
C LYS A 3 -22.58 5.13 45.49
N ASP A 4 -21.53 4.36 45.20
CA ASP A 4 -21.14 3.80 43.89
C ASP A 4 -21.29 4.69 42.66
N THR A 5 -20.28 5.54 42.43
CA THR A 5 -19.94 6.18 41.13
C THR A 5 -18.82 5.40 40.41
N ASN A 6 -18.68 4.09 40.68
CA ASN A 6 -17.55 3.28 40.19
C ASN A 6 -17.97 2.06 39.35
N GLN A 7 -19.23 1.99 38.89
CA GLN A 7 -19.77 0.83 38.17
C GLN A 7 -20.01 1.09 36.66
N ASP A 8 -19.50 2.21 36.16
CA ASP A 8 -19.66 2.64 34.77
C ASP A 8 -18.29 2.69 34.04
N GLU A 9 -17.19 2.39 34.75
CA GLU A 9 -15.82 2.37 34.22
C GLU A 9 -15.27 0.97 33.98
N ASP A 10 -16.00 -0.10 34.33
CA ASP A 10 -15.54 -1.48 34.35
C ASP A 10 -16.00 -2.36 33.16
N ASP A 11 -16.90 -1.89 32.28
CA ASP A 11 -17.38 -2.66 31.10
C ASP A 11 -16.69 -2.31 29.76
N ASN A 12 -15.78 -1.33 29.73
CA ASN A 12 -15.07 -0.93 28.50
C ASN A 12 -13.58 -1.26 28.52
N THR A 13 -13.16 -2.22 29.32
CA THR A 13 -11.81 -2.79 29.23
C THR A 13 -11.75 -3.75 28.04
N ILE A 14 -11.70 -3.17 26.84
CA ILE A 14 -11.25 -3.88 25.64
C ILE A 14 -9.92 -4.53 26.04
N GLU A 15 -9.86 -5.87 26.04
CA GLU A 15 -8.65 -6.63 26.28
C GLU A 15 -7.64 -6.29 25.17
N LEU A 16 -6.90 -5.20 25.37
CA LEU A 16 -5.88 -4.76 24.45
C LEU A 16 -4.73 -5.75 24.58
N LYS A 17 -4.60 -6.66 23.60
CA LYS A 17 -3.35 -7.40 23.38
C LYS A 17 -2.19 -6.41 23.54
N PRO A 18 -1.14 -6.74 24.30
CA PRO A 18 -0.13 -5.77 24.81
C PRO A 18 0.64 -4.98 23.75
N PHE A 19 0.42 -5.23 22.46
CA PHE A 19 1.06 -4.54 21.33
C PHE A 19 0.09 -4.05 20.25
N HIS A 20 -1.23 -4.14 20.45
CA HIS A 20 -2.21 -3.77 19.43
C HIS A 20 -2.83 -2.41 19.73
N TYR A 21 -2.16 -1.35 19.28
CA TYR A 21 -2.74 -0.01 19.30
C TYR A 21 -3.61 0.19 18.04
N PRO A 22 -4.82 0.75 18.16
CA PRO A 22 -5.58 1.17 16.98
C PRO A 22 -4.77 2.25 16.26
N VAL A 23 -4.19 1.89 15.12
CA VAL A 23 -3.38 2.82 14.31
C VAL A 23 -4.30 3.90 13.77
N PHE A 24 -3.95 5.17 13.98
CA PHE A 24 -4.65 6.31 13.38
C PHE A 24 -4.42 6.32 11.86
N ASN A 25 -5.14 5.46 11.15
CA ASN A 25 -5.01 5.26 9.71
C ASN A 25 -5.66 6.38 8.88
N GLY A 26 -6.37 7.32 9.52
CA GLY A 26 -7.08 8.42 8.84
C GLY A 26 -6.16 9.32 8.01
N LEU A 27 -4.92 9.57 8.46
CA LEU A 27 -3.96 10.44 7.76
C LEU A 27 -3.13 9.70 6.69
N SER A 28 -3.08 8.36 6.72
CA SER A 28 -2.22 7.57 5.81
C SER A 28 -2.98 6.71 4.80
N ARG A 29 -4.32 6.74 4.85
CA ARG A 29 -5.17 6.00 3.90
C ARG A 29 -5.06 6.61 2.52
N LYS A 30 -5.06 5.75 1.51
CA LYS A 30 -5.04 6.21 0.12
C LYS A 30 -6.40 6.69 -0.30
N ALA A 31 -6.41 7.69 -1.19
CA ALA A 31 -7.62 8.03 -1.92
C ALA A 31 -8.06 6.79 -2.72
N THR A 32 -9.19 6.20 -2.31
CA THR A 32 -9.82 5.07 -2.97
C THR A 32 -11.15 5.50 -3.57
N PHE A 33 -11.39 5.16 -4.83
CA PHE A 33 -12.66 5.32 -5.50
C PHE A 33 -13.29 3.94 -5.72
N MET A 34 -14.53 3.73 -5.28
CA MET A 34 -15.20 2.42 -5.29
C MET A 34 -14.38 1.29 -4.62
N GLY A 35 -13.59 1.61 -3.60
CA GLY A 35 -12.72 0.65 -2.90
C GLY A 35 -11.37 0.38 -3.59
N VAL A 36 -11.13 0.92 -4.79
CA VAL A 36 -9.87 0.77 -5.54
C VAL A 36 -9.02 2.05 -5.39
N PRO A 37 -7.69 1.95 -5.15
CA PRO A 37 -6.80 3.10 -5.16
C PRO A 37 -6.87 3.86 -6.48
N THR A 38 -6.97 5.19 -6.43
CA THR A 38 -7.16 6.05 -7.62
C THR A 38 -6.09 5.82 -8.70
N MET A 39 -4.85 5.55 -8.30
CA MET A 39 -3.74 5.27 -9.22
C MET A 39 -3.96 3.99 -10.04
N ILE A 40 -4.51 2.94 -9.42
CA ILE A 40 -4.82 1.68 -10.11
C ILE A 40 -6.04 1.86 -11.00
N PHE A 41 -7.10 2.51 -10.50
CA PHE A 41 -8.30 2.80 -11.29
C PHE A 41 -7.96 3.57 -12.57
N LEU A 42 -7.21 4.68 -12.46
CA LEU A 42 -6.81 5.46 -13.61
C LEU A 42 -5.87 4.68 -14.54
N GLY A 43 -4.93 3.92 -13.98
CA GLY A 43 -4.04 3.05 -14.75
C GLY A 43 -4.79 1.99 -15.55
N THR A 44 -5.86 1.42 -14.99
CA THR A 44 -6.68 0.42 -15.68
C THR A 44 -7.51 1.02 -16.81
N LEU A 45 -8.12 2.19 -16.59
CA LEU A 45 -8.85 2.91 -17.65
C LEU A 45 -7.92 3.32 -18.78
N ALA A 46 -6.77 3.94 -18.46
CA ALA A 46 -5.79 4.35 -19.46
C ALA A 46 -5.21 3.14 -20.22
N GLY A 47 -4.85 2.07 -19.49
CA GLY A 47 -4.33 0.84 -20.09
C GLY A 47 -5.33 0.21 -21.06
N VAL A 48 -6.60 0.08 -20.65
CA VAL A 48 -7.64 -0.46 -21.53
C VAL A 48 -7.93 0.47 -22.71
N ALA A 49 -7.97 1.79 -22.52
CA ALA A 49 -8.19 2.74 -23.60
C ALA A 49 -7.07 2.66 -24.66
N ILE A 50 -5.81 2.56 -24.24
CA ILE A 50 -4.67 2.37 -25.14
C ILE A 50 -4.79 1.03 -25.86
N SER A 51 -5.06 -0.07 -25.15
CA SER A 51 -5.25 -1.38 -25.77
C SER A 51 -6.42 -1.39 -26.76
N ALA A 52 -7.51 -0.67 -26.48
CA ALA A 52 -8.66 -0.56 -27.36
C ALA A 52 -8.32 0.12 -28.70
N MET A 53 -7.35 1.04 -28.73
CA MET A 53 -6.86 1.64 -29.99
C MET A 53 -6.14 0.62 -30.89
N PHE A 54 -5.45 -0.36 -30.32
CA PHE A 54 -4.69 -1.35 -31.08
C PHE A 54 -5.51 -2.60 -31.44
N ILE A 55 -6.34 -3.06 -30.50
CA ILE A 55 -6.96 -4.38 -30.53
C ILE A 55 -8.47 -4.27 -30.86
N GLY A 56 -9.11 -3.17 -30.46
CA GLY A 56 -10.52 -2.87 -30.71
C GLY A 56 -11.34 -2.56 -29.47
N LEU A 57 -12.56 -2.06 -29.68
CA LEU A 57 -13.43 -1.50 -28.64
C LEU A 57 -13.96 -2.56 -27.64
N TYR A 58 -13.91 -3.85 -27.98
CA TYR A 58 -14.30 -4.93 -27.06
C TYR A 58 -13.42 -5.01 -25.81
N MET A 59 -12.22 -4.41 -25.82
CA MET A 59 -11.35 -4.33 -24.65
C MET A 59 -11.99 -3.61 -23.46
N TRP A 60 -13.03 -2.79 -23.68
CA TRP A 60 -13.78 -2.16 -22.59
C TRP A 60 -14.45 -3.16 -21.64
N VAL A 61 -14.76 -4.37 -22.10
CA VAL A 61 -15.29 -5.45 -21.23
C VAL A 61 -14.28 -5.81 -20.13
N ALA A 62 -12.98 -5.66 -20.40
CA ALA A 62 -11.94 -5.93 -19.40
C ALA A 62 -12.07 -5.01 -18.19
N VAL A 63 -12.50 -3.75 -18.35
CA VAL A 63 -12.70 -2.80 -17.24
C VAL A 63 -13.75 -3.33 -16.26
N LEU A 64 -14.85 -3.89 -16.78
CA LEU A 64 -15.92 -4.44 -15.95
C LEU A 64 -15.47 -5.63 -15.11
N ILE A 65 -14.47 -6.39 -15.57
CA ILE A 65 -13.90 -7.53 -14.84
C ILE A 65 -12.79 -7.09 -13.89
N LEU A 66 -11.92 -6.19 -14.34
CA LEU A 66 -10.73 -5.74 -13.61
C LEU A 66 -11.08 -4.91 -12.37
N ILE A 67 -12.04 -3.97 -12.47
CA ILE A 67 -12.41 -3.11 -11.36
C ILE A 67 -12.89 -3.90 -10.12
N PRO A 68 -13.88 -4.82 -10.21
CA PRO A 68 -14.32 -5.57 -9.05
C PRO A 68 -13.24 -6.52 -8.51
N LEU A 69 -12.39 -7.06 -9.39
CA LEU A 69 -11.23 -7.86 -8.97
C LEU A 69 -10.26 -7.05 -8.11
N PHE A 70 -9.91 -5.84 -8.55
CA PHE A 70 -9.04 -4.97 -7.76
C PHE A 70 -9.70 -4.51 -6.47
N ALA A 71 -11.01 -4.24 -6.48
CA ALA A 71 -11.76 -3.87 -5.28
C ALA A 71 -11.77 -5.00 -4.23
N ALA A 72 -11.87 -6.25 -4.68
CA ALA A 72 -11.79 -7.42 -3.81
C ALA A 72 -10.40 -7.56 -3.17
N ILE A 73 -9.34 -7.31 -3.94
CA ILE A 73 -7.96 -7.34 -3.45
C ILE A 73 -7.74 -6.23 -2.40
N THR A 74 -8.11 -4.98 -2.71
CA THR A 74 -7.89 -3.83 -1.82
C THR A 74 -8.76 -3.82 -0.58
N LYS A 75 -9.83 -4.62 -0.53
CA LYS A 75 -10.58 -4.85 0.71
C LYS A 75 -9.70 -5.46 1.81
N SER A 76 -8.70 -6.28 1.43
CA SER A 76 -7.77 -6.88 2.39
C SER A 76 -6.61 -5.94 2.78
N ASP A 77 -6.08 -5.16 1.83
CA ASP A 77 -4.97 -4.24 2.05
C ASP A 77 -4.98 -3.11 1.00
N ASP A 78 -5.16 -1.87 1.44
CA ASP A 78 -5.21 -0.69 0.57
C ASP A 78 -3.84 -0.26 0.02
N LYS A 79 -2.75 -0.81 0.58
CA LYS A 79 -1.35 -0.54 0.21
C LYS A 79 -0.67 -1.70 -0.52
N ALA A 80 -1.32 -2.86 -0.68
CA ALA A 80 -0.77 -4.05 -1.34
C ALA A 80 -0.10 -3.74 -2.69
N PHE A 81 -0.79 -3.01 -3.58
CA PHE A 81 -0.24 -2.67 -4.90
C PHE A 81 1.01 -1.81 -4.85
N GLN A 82 1.15 -0.96 -3.83
CA GLN A 82 2.35 -0.15 -3.66
C GLN A 82 3.51 -0.94 -3.11
N ILE A 83 3.24 -1.89 -2.23
CA ILE A 83 4.26 -2.82 -1.75
C ILE A 83 4.77 -3.65 -2.93
N TRP A 84 3.88 -4.17 -3.78
CA TRP A 84 4.26 -4.88 -5.00
C TRP A 84 5.06 -4.00 -5.97
N TRP A 85 4.63 -2.76 -6.19
CA TRP A 85 5.36 -1.83 -7.03
C TRP A 85 6.76 -1.52 -6.46
N LEU A 86 6.86 -1.31 -5.15
CA LEU A 86 8.12 -1.04 -4.47
C LEU A 86 9.04 -2.26 -4.53
N GLU A 87 8.50 -3.45 -4.33
CA GLU A 87 9.21 -4.70 -4.46
C GLU A 87 9.76 -4.88 -5.88
N LEU A 88 8.93 -4.63 -6.90
CA LEU A 88 9.35 -4.70 -8.29
C LEU A 88 10.48 -3.70 -8.58
N LYS A 89 10.30 -2.44 -8.16
CA LYS A 89 11.29 -1.36 -8.33
C LYS A 89 12.60 -1.67 -7.62
N THR A 90 12.54 -2.27 -6.44
CA THR A 90 13.74 -2.64 -5.67
C THR A 90 14.45 -3.82 -6.31
N ARG A 91 13.72 -4.89 -6.67
CA ARG A 91 14.26 -6.06 -7.38
C ARG A 91 15.02 -5.68 -8.65
N PHE A 92 14.49 -4.74 -9.45
CA PHE A 92 15.18 -4.27 -10.67
C PHE A 92 16.37 -3.36 -10.41
N LYS A 93 16.39 -2.61 -9.31
CA LYS A 93 17.44 -1.62 -9.04
C LYS A 93 18.69 -2.20 -8.36
N ASN A 94 18.61 -3.40 -7.77
CA ASN A 94 19.76 -4.02 -7.10
C ASN A 94 20.65 -4.84 -8.06
N GLY A 95 21.64 -4.17 -8.66
CA GLY A 95 22.69 -4.85 -9.44
C GLY A 95 23.70 -5.65 -8.60
N ASN A 96 23.86 -5.30 -7.32
CA ASN A 96 24.84 -5.92 -6.42
C ASN A 96 24.30 -7.19 -5.71
N LYS A 97 23.08 -7.61 -6.03
CA LYS A 97 22.41 -8.77 -5.44
C LYS A 97 23.24 -10.05 -5.54
N LYS A 98 23.96 -10.24 -6.65
CA LYS A 98 24.78 -11.44 -6.90
C LYS A 98 25.97 -11.57 -5.94
N PHE A 99 26.49 -10.45 -5.46
CA PHE A 99 27.64 -10.44 -4.54
C PHE A 99 27.21 -10.59 -3.08
N TRP A 100 26.15 -9.89 -2.66
CA TRP A 100 25.73 -9.84 -1.25
C TRP A 100 24.63 -10.82 -0.87
N ASN A 101 24.07 -11.56 -1.85
CA ASN A 101 22.89 -12.43 -1.71
C ASN A 101 21.72 -11.77 -0.93
N GLY A 102 21.66 -10.44 -0.97
CA GLY A 102 20.81 -9.63 -0.10
C GLY A 102 20.57 -8.24 -0.69
N SER A 103 19.53 -7.57 -0.20
CA SER A 103 19.17 -6.21 -0.60
C SER A 103 18.83 -5.39 0.65
N SER A 104 19.57 -4.31 0.88
CA SER A 104 19.30 -3.37 1.97
C SER A 104 18.93 -2.01 1.39
N TYR A 105 17.76 -1.50 1.75
CA TYR A 105 17.30 -0.18 1.32
C TYR A 105 17.06 0.69 2.54
N ALA A 106 17.62 1.89 2.52
CA ALA A 106 17.31 2.93 3.49
C ALA A 106 16.22 3.85 2.93
N PRO A 107 15.29 4.35 3.77
CA PRO A 107 14.30 5.34 3.35
C PRO A 107 14.94 6.69 2.99
N THR A 108 16.16 6.93 3.48
CA THR A 108 16.95 8.13 3.19
C THR A 108 17.95 7.86 2.07
N SER A 109 18.07 8.78 1.13
CA SER A 109 19.16 8.77 0.16
C SER A 109 20.47 9.13 0.86
N TYR A 110 21.51 8.33 0.65
CA TYR A 110 22.85 8.72 1.06
C TYR A 110 23.32 9.95 0.28
N SER A 111 23.84 10.95 0.98
CA SER A 111 24.49 12.11 0.36
C SER A 111 25.64 11.67 -0.55
N SER A 112 25.74 12.28 -1.74
CA SER A 112 26.86 12.04 -2.64
C SER A 112 28.20 12.46 -2.03
N ARG A 113 28.19 13.40 -1.09
CA ARG A 113 29.39 13.81 -0.34
C ARG A 113 29.56 12.88 0.85
N ARG A 114 30.31 11.79 0.64
CA ARG A 114 30.67 10.85 1.71
C ARG A 114 31.97 11.35 2.36
N PRO A 115 31.95 11.85 3.61
CA PRO A 115 33.16 12.36 4.26
C PRO A 115 34.26 11.30 4.44
N TRP A 116 33.94 10.02 4.33
CA TRP A 116 34.89 8.90 4.38
C TRP A 116 35.39 8.41 3.01
N ARG A 117 34.84 8.87 1.88
CA ARG A 117 35.49 8.70 0.57
C ARG A 117 36.53 9.82 0.45
N LYS A 118 37.73 9.61 0.98
CA LYS A 118 38.87 10.44 0.60
C LYS A 118 39.16 10.21 -0.90
N PRO A 119 39.58 11.25 -1.65
CA PRO A 119 40.01 11.09 -3.04
C PRO A 119 41.20 10.13 -3.16
#